data_AF-A0A653BIC1-F1
#
_entry.id   AF-A0A653BIC1-F1
#
_cell.length_a   1.000
_cell.length_b   1.000
_cell.length_c   1.000
_cell.angle_alpha   90.00
_cell.angle_beta   90.00
_cell.angle_gamma   90.00
#
_symmetry.space_group_name_H-M   'P 1'
#
loop_
_entity.id
_entity.type
_entity.pdbx_description
1 polymer ?
#
loop_
_entity_poly.entity_id
_entity_poly.type
_entity_poly.pdbx_seq_one_letter_code
_entity_poly.pdbx_strand_id
1 'polypeptide(L)'
;MPFWAVTVSFVGANWGSSVLQTQTPTYLYKILDYDIKSNSLLSAAPYVAMLVGSFLLSVICDWLINRQIVSRIAARKIFSTIGTILPAMSLTAIGFIPKEEATLSVVILILNGAFQSGGFCGYQVNHMDLSPNHCGVLMGITNGTTSVFSIISPLIVQFIVTDQRNQRMWMTIFITTACVYLATDLFYLIFGSADVQPWNDQGEDDSTTNSTTTAVTTCTGAPLPNVPPTKTTAAPADAQSNVSSTTDSRANLNVYI
;
A
#
# COMPACT_ATOMS: atom_id res chain seq x y z
N MET A 1 -5.54 -8.03 -18.59
CA MET A 1 -6.05 -6.65 -18.78
C MET A 1 -6.14 -5.85 -17.48
N PRO A 2 -6.83 -6.31 -16.41
CA PRO A 2 -7.00 -5.49 -15.21
C PRO A 2 -5.69 -5.13 -14.51
N PHE A 3 -4.69 -6.03 -14.50
CA PHE A 3 -3.34 -5.72 -13.98
C PHE A 3 -2.74 -4.46 -14.62
N TRP A 4 -2.69 -4.41 -15.95
CA TRP A 4 -2.17 -3.25 -16.68
C TRP A 4 -2.97 -1.98 -16.42
N ALA A 5 -4.30 -2.08 -16.24
CA ALA A 5 -5.12 -0.94 -15.85
C ALA A 5 -4.74 -0.39 -14.48
N VAL A 6 -4.49 -1.27 -13.49
CA VAL A 6 -3.99 -0.85 -12.16
C VAL A 6 -2.60 -0.24 -12.27
N THR A 7 -1.69 -0.85 -13.03
CA THR A 7 -0.34 -0.33 -13.24
C THR A 7 -0.36 1.06 -13.86
N VAL A 8 -1.15 1.29 -14.91
CA VAL A 8 -1.28 2.61 -15.56
C VAL A 8 -1.84 3.65 -14.59
N SER A 9 -2.84 3.29 -13.79
CA SER A 9 -3.39 4.17 -12.75
C SER A 9 -2.34 4.54 -11.71
N PHE A 10 -1.57 3.55 -11.25
CA PHE A 10 -0.50 3.73 -10.27
C PHE A 10 0.63 4.63 -10.81
N VAL A 11 1.04 4.42 -12.07
CA VAL A 11 2.02 5.26 -12.77
C VAL A 11 1.52 6.69 -12.91
N GLY A 12 0.28 6.89 -13.34
CA GLY A 12 -0.32 8.23 -13.48
C GLY A 12 -0.40 8.99 -12.16
N ALA A 13 -0.81 8.30 -11.09
CA ALA A 13 -0.89 8.89 -9.77
C ALA A 13 0.48 9.33 -9.24
N ASN A 14 1.49 8.47 -9.39
CA ASN A 14 2.86 8.78 -8.96
C ASN A 14 3.53 9.83 -9.85
N TRP A 15 3.23 9.84 -11.15
CA TRP A 15 3.70 10.88 -12.07
C TRP A 15 3.29 12.26 -11.56
N GLY A 16 1.99 12.47 -11.33
CA GLY A 16 1.48 13.77 -10.92
C GLY A 16 1.93 14.16 -9.51
N SER A 17 2.07 13.18 -8.62
CA SER A 17 2.61 13.39 -7.27
C SER A 17 4.07 13.82 -7.31
N SER A 18 4.87 13.22 -8.19
CA SER A 18 6.29 13.53 -8.37
C SER A 18 6.50 14.92 -8.99
N VAL A 19 5.68 15.29 -9.99
CA VAL A 19 5.67 16.68 -10.52
C VAL A 19 5.36 17.65 -9.39
N LEU A 20 4.26 17.42 -8.66
CA LEU A 20 3.83 18.32 -7.60
C LEU A 20 4.90 18.51 -6.53
N GLN A 21 5.49 17.42 -6.01
CA GLN A 21 6.52 17.51 -4.98
C GLN A 21 7.77 18.27 -5.44
N THR A 22 8.20 18.07 -6.68
CA THR A 22 9.36 18.76 -7.26
C THR A 22 9.08 20.24 -7.49
N GLN A 23 7.85 20.55 -7.92
CA GLN A 23 7.46 21.88 -8.38
C GLN A 23 6.91 22.78 -7.27
N THR A 24 6.34 22.21 -6.21
CA THR A 24 5.81 22.93 -5.04
C THR A 24 6.81 23.91 -4.41
N PRO A 25 8.05 23.50 -4.07
CA PRO A 25 9.00 24.44 -3.46
C PRO A 25 9.38 25.57 -4.42
N THR A 26 9.55 25.26 -5.71
CA THR A 26 9.86 26.27 -6.72
C THR A 26 8.71 27.25 -6.92
N TYR A 27 7.46 26.77 -6.92
CA TYR A 27 6.26 27.61 -7.02
C TYR A 27 6.13 28.55 -5.81
N LEU A 28 6.20 28.01 -4.60
CA LEU A 28 6.10 28.80 -3.36
C LEU A 28 7.21 29.86 -3.27
N TYR A 29 8.42 29.53 -3.69
CA TYR A 29 9.54 30.49 -3.68
C TYR A 29 9.45 31.52 -4.81
N LYS A 30 9.23 31.10 -6.06
CA LYS A 30 9.33 31.98 -7.25
C LYS A 30 8.08 32.82 -7.51
N ILE A 31 6.90 32.29 -7.20
CA ILE A 31 5.63 32.97 -7.48
C ILE A 31 5.15 33.71 -6.25
N LEU A 32 5.28 33.07 -5.08
CA LEU A 32 4.68 33.53 -3.84
C LEU A 32 5.65 34.27 -2.92
N ASP A 33 6.94 34.30 -3.28
CA ASP A 33 8.04 34.89 -2.50
C ASP A 33 8.06 34.41 -1.03
N TYR A 34 7.58 33.19 -0.81
CA TYR A 34 7.42 32.63 0.52
C TYR A 34 8.71 31.93 0.93
N ASP A 35 9.34 32.41 2.00
CA ASP A 35 10.60 31.82 2.47
C ASP A 35 10.36 30.49 3.18
N ILE A 36 10.47 29.42 2.41
CA ILE A 36 10.34 28.03 2.86
C ILE A 36 11.37 27.69 3.94
N LYS A 37 12.55 28.35 3.95
CA LYS A 37 13.60 28.06 4.94
C LYS A 37 13.22 28.53 6.34
N SER A 38 12.43 29.59 6.44
CA SER A 38 11.96 30.11 7.73
C SER A 38 10.81 29.30 8.32
N ASN A 39 10.07 28.55 7.48
CA ASN A 39 8.82 27.87 7.87
C ASN A 39 8.88 26.35 7.60
N SER A 40 9.78 25.66 8.29
CA SER A 40 9.91 24.19 8.22
C SER A 40 8.61 23.45 8.59
N LEU A 41 7.80 24.02 9.48
CA LEU A 41 6.47 23.48 9.82
C LEU A 41 5.52 23.47 8.63
N LEU A 42 5.56 24.49 7.75
CA LEU A 42 4.73 24.52 6.54
C LEU A 42 5.17 23.46 5.53
N SER A 43 6.47 23.18 5.42
CA SER A 43 6.98 22.14 4.52
C SER A 43 6.59 20.74 4.99
N ALA A 44 6.43 20.53 6.29
CA ALA A 44 5.95 19.27 6.85
C ALA A 44 4.43 19.09 6.73
N ALA A 45 3.66 20.18 6.62
CA ALA A 45 2.20 20.16 6.69
C ALA A 45 1.52 19.25 5.63
N PRO A 46 1.93 19.23 4.34
CA PRO A 46 1.32 18.34 3.35
C PRO A 46 1.54 16.87 3.68
N TYR A 47 2.71 16.51 4.21
CA TYR A 47 3.02 15.13 4.61
C TYR A 47 2.24 14.70 5.84
N VAL A 48 2.07 15.59 6.82
CA VAL A 48 1.24 15.32 8.00
C VAL A 48 -0.22 15.17 7.59
N ALA A 49 -0.73 16.02 6.69
CA ALA A 49 -2.09 15.90 6.18
C ALA A 49 -2.30 14.63 5.36
N MET A 50 -1.31 14.21 4.58
CA MET A 50 -1.34 12.91 3.90
C MET A 50 -1.41 11.75 4.90
N LEU A 51 -0.66 11.83 6.02
CA LEU A 51 -0.69 10.83 7.08
C LEU A 51 -2.05 10.78 7.80
N VAL A 52 -2.60 11.92 8.19
CA VAL A 52 -3.92 11.97 8.82
C VAL A 52 -5.02 11.52 7.84
N GLY A 53 -4.94 12.00 6.59
CA GLY A 53 -5.85 11.63 5.51
C GLY A 53 -5.85 10.13 5.23
N SER A 54 -4.68 9.48 5.23
CA SER A 54 -4.57 8.05 4.94
C SER A 54 -5.27 7.22 6.02
N PHE A 55 -5.14 7.56 7.31
CA PHE A 55 -5.87 6.88 8.37
C PHE A 55 -7.38 7.08 8.23
N LEU A 56 -7.84 8.32 8.02
CA LEU A 56 -9.26 8.63 7.92
C LEU A 56 -9.92 7.93 6.71
N LEU A 57 -9.33 8.06 5.52
CA LEU A 57 -9.87 7.46 4.30
C LEU A 57 -9.78 5.93 4.32
N SER A 58 -8.75 5.35 4.95
CA SER A 58 -8.66 3.89 5.12
C SER A 58 -9.77 3.36 6.00
N VAL A 59 -10.01 3.97 7.17
CA VAL A 59 -11.09 3.57 8.07
C VAL A 59 -12.46 3.73 7.39
N ILE A 60 -12.68 4.82 6.65
CA ILE A 60 -13.92 5.05 5.90
C ILE A 60 -14.09 3.98 4.81
N CYS A 61 -13.02 3.65 4.07
CA CYS A 61 -13.06 2.63 3.03
C CYS A 61 -13.41 1.25 3.59
N ASP A 62 -12.73 0.83 4.66
CA ASP A 62 -12.97 -0.45 5.31
C ASP A 62 -14.38 -0.49 5.92
N TRP A 63 -14.86 0.59 6.52
CA TRP A 63 -16.22 0.69 7.04
C TRP A 63 -17.28 0.54 5.93
N LEU A 64 -17.06 1.16 4.78
CA LEU A 64 -17.97 1.12 3.64
C LEU A 64 -18.06 -0.28 3.02
N ILE A 65 -16.92 -0.98 2.93
CA ILE A 65 -16.82 -2.36 2.45
C ILE A 65 -17.42 -3.34 3.48
N ASN A 66 -17.11 -3.18 4.77
CA ASN A 66 -17.59 -4.08 5.82
C ASN A 66 -19.11 -4.01 6.03
N ARG A 67 -19.71 -2.84 5.79
CA ARG A 67 -21.18 -2.69 5.82
C ARG A 67 -21.88 -3.13 4.53
N GLN A 68 -21.13 -3.63 3.54
CA GLN A 68 -21.65 -4.07 2.24
C GLN A 68 -22.51 -3.01 1.54
N ILE A 69 -22.25 -1.73 1.80
CA ILE A 69 -22.96 -0.60 1.18
C ILE A 69 -22.58 -0.52 -0.31
N VAL A 70 -21.33 -0.88 -0.63
CA VAL A 70 -20.76 -0.81 -1.97
C VAL A 70 -19.97 -2.08 -2.23
N SER A 71 -20.05 -2.63 -3.44
CA SER A 71 -19.19 -3.76 -3.86
C SER A 71 -17.71 -3.34 -3.78
N ARG A 72 -16.81 -4.28 -3.48
CA ARG A 72 -15.36 -4.03 -3.41
C ARG A 72 -14.84 -3.29 -4.64
N ILE A 73 -15.22 -3.72 -5.84
CA ILE A 73 -14.77 -3.11 -7.11
C ILE A 73 -15.22 -1.64 -7.19
N ALA A 74 -16.49 -1.39 -6.86
CA ALA A 74 -17.05 -0.04 -6.92
C ALA A 74 -16.41 0.86 -5.85
N ALA A 75 -16.15 0.34 -4.63
CA ALA A 75 -15.39 1.06 -3.62
C ALA A 75 -13.98 1.41 -4.12
N ARG A 76 -13.22 0.44 -4.67
CA ARG A 76 -11.88 0.69 -5.21
C ARG A 76 -11.87 1.74 -6.32
N LYS A 77 -12.86 1.70 -7.23
CA LYS A 77 -13.02 2.71 -8.28
C LYS A 77 -13.30 4.09 -7.71
N ILE A 78 -14.26 4.20 -6.80
CA ILE A 78 -14.63 5.49 -6.16
C ILE A 78 -13.43 6.09 -5.42
N PHE A 79 -12.74 5.32 -4.56
CA PHE A 79 -11.59 5.83 -3.81
C PHE A 79 -10.40 6.15 -4.72
N SER A 80 -10.19 5.39 -5.80
CA SER A 80 -9.19 5.71 -6.81
C SER A 80 -9.50 7.04 -7.50
N THR A 81 -10.73 7.22 -7.98
CA THR A 81 -11.18 8.46 -8.64
C THR A 81 -11.13 9.66 -7.70
N ILE A 82 -11.53 9.50 -6.44
CA ILE A 82 -11.36 10.56 -5.42
C ILE A 82 -9.88 10.91 -5.25
N GLY A 83 -9.02 9.90 -5.19
CA GLY A 83 -7.57 10.04 -5.03
C GLY A 83 -6.82 10.60 -6.24
N THR A 84 -7.46 10.73 -7.41
CA THR A 84 -6.85 11.25 -8.64
C THR A 84 -7.51 12.56 -9.10
N ILE A 85 -8.85 12.62 -9.10
CA ILE A 85 -9.63 13.76 -9.55
C ILE A 85 -9.55 14.93 -8.57
N LEU A 86 -9.70 14.69 -7.25
CA LEU A 86 -9.62 15.79 -6.28
C LEU A 86 -8.23 16.43 -6.25
N PRO A 87 -7.12 15.65 -6.31
CA PRO A 87 -5.80 16.25 -6.51
C PRO A 87 -5.67 17.02 -7.83
N ALA A 88 -6.20 16.51 -8.95
CA ALA A 88 -6.17 17.21 -10.23
C ALA A 88 -6.92 18.56 -10.20
N MET A 89 -8.11 18.58 -9.57
CA MET A 89 -8.88 19.80 -9.34
C MET A 89 -8.13 20.79 -8.46
N SER A 90 -7.52 20.30 -7.38
CA SER A 90 -6.74 21.11 -6.44
C SER A 90 -5.51 21.72 -7.11
N LEU A 91 -4.78 20.97 -7.95
CA LEU A 91 -3.67 21.49 -8.76
C LEU A 91 -4.13 22.59 -9.70
N THR A 92 -5.24 22.35 -10.39
CA THR A 92 -5.81 23.32 -11.33
C THR A 92 -6.18 24.61 -10.60
N ALA A 93 -6.81 24.50 -9.42
CA ALA A 93 -7.17 25.64 -8.58
C ALA A 93 -5.94 26.48 -8.17
N ILE A 94 -4.83 25.83 -7.78
CA ILE A 94 -3.57 26.53 -7.43
C ILE A 94 -3.04 27.38 -8.59
N GLY A 95 -3.22 26.94 -9.84
CA GLY A 95 -2.81 27.70 -11.02
C GLY A 95 -3.53 29.04 -11.19
N PHE A 96 -4.77 29.17 -10.70
CA PHE A 96 -5.59 30.38 -10.85
C PHE A 96 -5.47 31.36 -9.68
N ILE A 97 -4.78 31.00 -8.60
CA ILE A 97 -4.68 31.85 -7.41
C ILE A 97 -3.71 33.02 -7.65
N PRO A 98 -4.11 34.27 -7.36
CA PRO A 98 -3.22 35.42 -7.41
C PRO A 98 -2.23 35.42 -6.25
N LYS A 99 -1.08 36.08 -6.44
CA LYS A 99 0.05 36.10 -5.49
C LYS A 99 -0.31 36.63 -4.10
N GLU A 100 -1.31 37.50 -4.02
CA GLU A 100 -1.76 38.13 -2.77
C GLU A 100 -2.32 37.10 -1.77
N GLU A 101 -2.82 35.95 -2.25
CA GLU A 101 -3.50 34.94 -1.44
C GLU A 101 -2.62 33.69 -1.21
N ALA A 102 -1.40 33.93 -0.74
CA ALA A 102 -0.41 32.89 -0.50
C ALA A 102 -0.85 31.78 0.44
N THR A 103 -1.54 32.15 1.51
CA THR A 103 -2.06 31.23 2.52
C THR A 103 -3.04 30.24 1.90
N LEU A 104 -3.86 30.68 0.93
CA LEU A 104 -4.87 29.85 0.28
C LEU A 104 -4.23 28.74 -0.56
N SER A 105 -3.15 29.05 -1.29
CA SER A 105 -2.37 28.05 -2.04
C SER A 105 -1.79 26.96 -1.14
N VAL A 106 -1.27 27.35 0.04
CA VAL A 106 -0.74 26.39 1.02
C VAL A 106 -1.85 25.48 1.57
N VAL A 107 -3.01 26.04 1.92
CA VAL A 107 -4.16 25.24 2.39
C VAL A 107 -4.60 24.24 1.34
N ILE A 108 -4.66 24.63 0.07
CA ILE A 108 -5.02 23.69 -1.02
C ILE A 108 -3.94 22.62 -1.22
N LEU A 109 -2.65 22.94 -1.09
CA LEU A 109 -1.58 21.94 -1.13
C LEU A 109 -1.71 20.90 0.00
N ILE A 110 -2.09 21.35 1.20
CA ILE A 110 -2.34 20.46 2.36
C ILE A 110 -3.54 19.55 2.06
N LEU A 111 -4.65 20.12 1.57
CA LEU A 111 -5.83 19.35 1.17
C LEU A 111 -5.52 18.38 0.02
N ASN A 112 -4.67 18.78 -0.92
CA ASN A 112 -4.23 17.93 -2.03
C ASN A 112 -3.56 16.65 -1.52
N GLY A 113 -2.61 16.77 -0.58
CA GLY A 113 -1.95 15.62 0.03
C GLY A 113 -2.93 14.71 0.78
N ALA A 114 -3.91 15.29 1.48
CA ALA A 114 -4.96 14.53 2.13
C ALA A 114 -5.84 13.76 1.12
N PHE A 115 -6.25 14.38 0.02
CA PHE A 115 -7.06 13.69 -1.00
C PHE A 115 -6.29 12.60 -1.74
N GLN A 116 -5.01 12.82 -2.01
CA GLN A 116 -4.15 11.85 -2.67
C GLN A 116 -4.03 10.53 -1.87
N SER A 117 -4.20 10.60 -0.54
CA SER A 117 -4.21 9.41 0.32
C SER A 117 -5.36 8.43 0.03
N GLY A 118 -6.45 8.87 -0.62
CA GLY A 118 -7.52 7.98 -1.08
C GLY A 118 -7.04 6.94 -2.10
N GLY A 119 -5.96 7.25 -2.82
CA GLY A 119 -5.30 6.33 -3.75
C GLY A 119 -4.76 5.07 -3.10
N PHE A 120 -4.31 5.15 -1.83
CA PHE A 120 -3.84 3.99 -1.08
C PHE A 120 -4.94 2.94 -0.91
N CYS A 121 -6.17 3.38 -0.64
CA CYS A 121 -7.32 2.48 -0.50
C CYS A 121 -7.95 2.06 -1.84
N GLY A 122 -7.64 2.79 -2.91
CA GLY A 122 -8.17 2.56 -4.26
C GLY A 122 -7.29 1.64 -5.09
N TYR A 123 -6.37 2.24 -5.86
CA TYR A 123 -5.54 1.52 -6.83
C TYR A 123 -4.42 0.69 -6.19
N GLN A 124 -3.92 1.08 -5.00
CA GLN A 124 -2.77 0.38 -4.40
C GLN A 124 -3.16 -0.97 -3.83
N VAL A 125 -4.28 -1.03 -3.09
CA VAL A 125 -4.83 -2.30 -2.57
C VAL A 125 -5.35 -3.20 -3.70
N ASN A 126 -5.68 -2.65 -4.86
CA ASN A 126 -6.20 -3.46 -5.97
C ASN A 126 -5.20 -4.54 -6.47
N HIS A 127 -3.89 -4.37 -6.26
CA HIS A 127 -2.91 -5.44 -6.56
C HIS A 127 -3.12 -6.69 -5.69
N MET A 128 -3.50 -6.49 -4.41
CA MET A 128 -3.79 -7.58 -3.47
C MET A 128 -5.15 -8.21 -3.75
N ASP A 129 -6.14 -7.41 -4.16
CA ASP A 129 -7.46 -7.92 -4.56
C ASP A 129 -7.38 -8.76 -5.86
N LEU A 130 -6.48 -8.39 -6.79
CA LEU A 130 -6.34 -9.04 -8.09
C LEU A 130 -5.65 -10.41 -8.04
N SER A 131 -4.61 -10.55 -7.22
CA SER A 131 -3.90 -11.81 -7.01
C SER A 131 -3.24 -11.83 -5.62
N PRO A 132 -3.90 -12.42 -4.62
CA PRO A 132 -3.32 -12.58 -3.29
C PRO A 132 -1.99 -13.38 -3.30
N ASN A 133 -1.89 -14.42 -4.13
CA ASN A 133 -0.75 -15.33 -4.15
C ASN A 133 0.51 -14.70 -4.78
N HIS A 134 0.34 -13.84 -5.79
CA HIS A 134 1.45 -13.20 -6.51
C HIS A 134 1.52 -11.68 -6.26
N CYS A 135 0.80 -11.15 -5.27
CA CYS A 135 0.68 -9.71 -5.03
C CYS A 135 2.04 -9.01 -4.89
N GLY A 136 3.00 -9.63 -4.19
CA GLY A 136 4.34 -9.06 -3.98
C GLY A 136 5.11 -8.86 -5.28
N VAL A 137 5.04 -9.81 -6.21
CA VAL A 137 5.70 -9.72 -7.52
C VAL A 137 5.01 -8.66 -8.39
N LEU A 138 3.67 -8.66 -8.42
CA LEU A 138 2.89 -7.67 -9.15
C LEU A 138 3.19 -6.24 -8.65
N MET A 139 3.21 -6.04 -7.33
CA MET A 139 3.51 -4.76 -6.70
C MET A 139 4.95 -4.33 -6.98
N GLY A 140 5.91 -5.26 -6.98
CA GLY A 140 7.30 -5.01 -7.35
C GLY A 140 7.45 -4.53 -8.81
N ILE A 141 6.80 -5.20 -9.75
CA ILE A 141 6.81 -4.80 -11.18
C ILE A 141 6.18 -3.41 -11.35
N THR A 142 5.01 -3.18 -10.74
CA THR A 142 4.33 -1.87 -10.82
C THR A 142 5.17 -0.77 -10.19
N ASN A 143 5.81 -1.00 -9.04
CA ASN A 143 6.64 0.01 -8.39
C ASN A 143 7.92 0.29 -9.20
N GLY A 144 8.54 -0.74 -9.76
CA GLY A 144 9.70 -0.60 -10.64
C GLY A 144 9.42 0.24 -11.88
N THR A 145 8.33 -0.06 -12.61
CA THR A 145 7.93 0.76 -13.77
C THR A 145 7.59 2.19 -13.34
N THR A 146 6.83 2.35 -12.26
CA THR A 146 6.44 3.66 -11.74
C THR A 146 7.61 4.53 -11.34
N SER A 147 8.62 3.96 -10.70
CA SER A 147 9.82 4.68 -10.30
C SER A 147 10.56 5.27 -11.50
N VAL A 148 10.68 4.49 -12.59
CA VAL A 148 11.28 4.97 -13.86
C VAL A 148 10.49 6.15 -14.43
N PHE A 149 9.16 6.03 -14.52
CA PHE A 149 8.31 7.12 -15.01
C PHE A 149 8.32 8.35 -14.09
N SER A 150 8.43 8.16 -12.78
CA SER A 150 8.46 9.24 -11.78
C SER A 150 9.75 10.07 -11.85
N ILE A 151 10.87 9.46 -12.25
CA ILE A 151 12.13 10.17 -12.51
C ILE A 151 12.03 11.01 -13.80
N ILE A 152 11.39 10.45 -14.84
CA ILE A 152 11.24 11.11 -16.14
C ILE A 152 10.23 12.26 -16.09
N SER A 153 9.20 12.12 -15.26
CA SER A 153 8.09 13.06 -15.05
C SER A 153 8.53 14.53 -14.92
N PRO A 154 9.33 14.93 -13.91
CA PRO A 154 9.72 16.32 -13.74
C PRO A 154 10.69 16.79 -14.83
N LEU A 155 11.49 15.90 -15.44
CA LEU A 155 12.41 16.26 -16.53
C LEU A 155 11.65 16.74 -17.77
N ILE A 156 10.57 16.04 -18.15
CA ILE A 156 9.73 16.42 -19.29
C ILE A 156 9.06 17.77 -19.03
N VAL A 157 8.48 17.92 -17.83
CA VAL A 157 7.84 19.18 -17.43
C VAL A 157 8.83 20.35 -17.44
N GLN A 158 10.04 20.12 -16.93
CA GLN A 158 11.08 21.15 -16.86
C GLN A 158 11.63 21.53 -18.24
N PHE A 159 11.63 20.60 -19.21
CA PHE A 159 12.03 20.89 -20.58
C PHE A 159 10.97 21.71 -21.33
N ILE A 160 9.69 21.47 -21.04
CA ILE A 160 8.55 22.22 -21.60
C ILE A 160 8.51 23.65 -21.04
N VAL A 161 8.89 23.85 -19.78
CA VAL A 161 8.84 25.17 -19.11
C VAL A 161 10.23 25.78 -19.00
N THR A 162 10.53 26.67 -19.96
CA THR A 162 11.80 27.38 -20.04
C THR A 162 11.87 28.60 -19.11
N ASP A 163 10.74 29.23 -18.77
CA ASP A 163 10.68 30.39 -17.87
C ASP A 163 9.84 30.12 -16.61
N GLN A 164 10.54 29.89 -15.50
CA GLN A 164 9.95 29.61 -14.19
C GLN A 164 9.32 30.84 -13.50
N ARG A 165 9.47 32.06 -14.04
CA ARG A 165 8.88 33.27 -13.44
C ARG A 165 7.50 33.61 -13.99
N ASN A 166 7.08 32.97 -15.08
CA ASN A 166 5.84 33.29 -15.74
C ASN A 166 4.67 32.42 -15.25
N GLN A 167 3.67 33.04 -14.62
CA GLN A 167 2.49 32.35 -14.06
C GLN A 167 1.75 31.50 -15.10
N ARG A 168 1.72 31.93 -16.37
CA ARG A 168 1.07 31.17 -17.45
C ARG A 168 1.72 29.82 -17.70
N MET A 169 3.05 29.71 -17.58
CA MET A 169 3.74 28.44 -17.77
C MET A 169 3.44 27.46 -16.63
N TRP A 170 3.29 27.96 -15.40
CA TRP A 170 2.87 27.15 -14.25
C TRP A 170 1.46 26.58 -14.43
N MET A 171 0.53 27.39 -14.93
CA MET A 171 -0.81 26.90 -15.29
C MET A 171 -0.74 25.78 -16.32
N THR A 172 0.12 25.89 -17.34
CA THR A 172 0.33 24.82 -18.32
C THR A 172 0.83 23.53 -17.66
N ILE A 173 1.75 23.60 -16.69
CA ILE A 173 2.23 22.42 -15.95
C ILE A 173 1.08 21.77 -15.15
N PHE A 174 0.31 22.57 -14.44
CA PHE A 174 -0.78 22.04 -13.62
C PHE A 174 -1.91 21.45 -14.46
N ILE A 175 -2.26 22.09 -15.58
CA ILE A 175 -3.28 21.58 -16.53
C ILE A 175 -2.79 20.30 -17.19
N THR A 176 -1.54 20.25 -17.67
CA THR A 176 -0.99 19.01 -18.26
C THR A 176 -0.95 17.86 -17.25
N THR A 177 -0.60 18.14 -16.00
CA THR A 177 -0.64 17.15 -14.92
C THR A 177 -2.09 16.70 -14.62
N ALA A 178 -3.04 17.62 -14.59
CA ALA A 178 -4.46 17.30 -14.42
C ALA A 178 -5.01 16.42 -15.57
N CYS A 179 -4.62 16.69 -16.81
CA CYS A 179 -4.97 15.86 -17.96
C CYS A 179 -4.42 14.42 -17.83
N VAL A 180 -3.19 14.26 -17.33
CA VAL A 180 -2.61 12.93 -17.08
C VAL A 180 -3.37 12.18 -15.98
N TYR A 181 -3.73 12.85 -14.88
CA TYR A 181 -4.57 12.26 -13.84
C TYR A 181 -5.92 11.80 -14.39
N LEU A 182 -6.59 12.65 -15.17
CA LEU A 182 -7.89 12.34 -15.78
C LEU A 182 -7.79 11.17 -16.77
N ALA A 183 -6.77 11.15 -17.62
CA ALA A 183 -6.60 10.10 -18.62
C ALA A 183 -6.33 8.73 -17.98
N THR A 184 -5.47 8.70 -16.95
CA THR A 184 -5.15 7.46 -16.24
C THR A 184 -6.30 6.96 -15.37
N ASP A 185 -7.06 7.87 -14.74
CA ASP A 185 -8.27 7.51 -13.99
C ASP A 185 -9.37 6.97 -14.91
N LEU A 186 -9.60 7.62 -16.06
CA LEU A 186 -10.59 7.16 -17.04
C LEU A 186 -10.24 5.76 -17.57
N PHE A 187 -8.96 5.52 -17.87
CA PHE A 187 -8.50 4.21 -18.30
C PHE A 187 -8.75 3.13 -17.22
N TYR A 188 -8.50 3.47 -15.96
CA TYR A 188 -8.77 2.59 -14.83
C TYR A 188 -10.27 2.35 -14.59
N LEU A 189 -11.12 3.37 -14.77
CA LEU A 189 -12.57 3.21 -14.64
C LEU A 189 -13.15 2.25 -15.68
N ILE A 190 -12.64 2.30 -16.91
CA ILE A 190 -13.09 1.44 -18.01
C ILE A 190 -12.57 0.01 -17.86
N PHE A 191 -11.26 -0.18 -17.60
CA PHE A 191 -10.62 -1.50 -17.67
C PHE A 191 -10.29 -2.13 -16.30
N GLY A 192 -10.44 -1.38 -15.21
CA GLY A 192 -10.15 -1.85 -13.87
C GLY A 192 -11.19 -2.86 -13.37
N SER A 193 -10.70 -3.95 -12.81
CA SER A 193 -11.46 -4.91 -12.01
C SER A 193 -10.72 -5.15 -10.69
N ALA A 194 -11.45 -5.64 -9.68
CA ALA A 194 -10.92 -6.07 -8.39
C ALA A 194 -11.30 -7.53 -8.08
N ASP A 195 -11.72 -8.30 -9.09
CA ASP A 195 -11.94 -9.74 -8.97
C ASP A 195 -10.62 -10.52 -9.08
N VAL A 196 -10.51 -11.60 -8.31
CA VAL A 196 -9.35 -12.51 -8.36
C VAL A 196 -9.18 -13.03 -9.78
N GLN A 197 -7.97 -12.93 -10.30
CA GLN A 197 -7.68 -13.31 -11.67
C GLN A 197 -7.40 -14.80 -11.81
N PRO A 198 -7.73 -15.42 -12.94
CA PRO A 198 -7.64 -16.88 -13.12
C PRO A 198 -6.21 -17.43 -13.02
N TRP A 199 -5.19 -16.61 -13.19
CA TRP A 199 -3.78 -17.01 -13.03
C TRP A 199 -3.29 -16.95 -11.57
N ASN A 200 -4.15 -16.55 -10.63
CA ASN A 200 -3.82 -16.54 -9.20
C ASN A 200 -3.67 -17.96 -8.63
N ASP A 201 -4.48 -18.90 -9.13
CA ASP A 201 -4.49 -20.27 -8.63
C ASP A 201 -3.41 -21.06 -9.38
N GLN A 202 -2.32 -21.37 -8.66
CA GLN A 202 -1.43 -22.45 -9.08
C GLN A 202 -2.19 -23.73 -8.75
N GLY A 203 -2.44 -24.56 -9.76
CA GLY A 203 -3.37 -25.68 -9.68
C GLY A 203 -3.26 -26.47 -8.37
N GLU A 204 -4.41 -26.76 -7.76
CA GLU A 204 -4.58 -27.96 -6.95
C GLU A 204 -4.46 -29.21 -7.84
N ASP A 205 -3.29 -29.40 -8.44
CA ASP A 205 -2.87 -30.66 -9.03
C ASP A 205 -1.70 -31.17 -8.18
N ASP A 206 -2.00 -31.61 -6.96
CA ASP A 206 -1.43 -32.83 -6.35
C ASP A 206 -1.81 -32.96 -4.86
N SER A 207 -2.40 -34.12 -4.52
CA SER A 207 -2.49 -34.75 -3.18
C SER A 207 -3.84 -34.81 -2.43
N THR A 208 -4.97 -35.18 -3.06
CA THR A 208 -5.96 -36.04 -2.36
C THR A 208 -6.77 -36.96 -3.28
N THR A 209 -6.11 -37.72 -4.16
CA THR A 209 -6.69 -38.98 -4.69
C THR A 209 -5.65 -40.10 -4.59
N ASN A 210 -5.17 -40.36 -3.38
CA ASN A 210 -4.81 -41.73 -3.02
C ASN A 210 -6.05 -42.34 -2.37
N SER A 211 -6.92 -42.89 -3.21
CA SER A 211 -7.79 -43.99 -2.82
C SER A 211 -6.93 -45.17 -2.35
N THR A 212 -6.39 -45.08 -1.14
CA THR A 212 -6.09 -46.26 -0.33
C THR A 212 -7.29 -46.46 0.57
N THR A 213 -8.17 -47.35 0.13
CA THR A 213 -9.05 -48.12 0.99
C THR A 213 -8.24 -48.61 2.19
N THR A 214 -8.40 -47.98 3.34
CA THR A 214 -8.11 -48.61 4.64
C THR A 214 -9.25 -48.21 5.56
N ALA A 215 -10.02 -49.22 5.93
CA ALA A 215 -11.26 -49.11 6.67
C ALA A 215 -11.08 -48.31 7.96
N VAL A 216 -11.86 -47.23 8.10
CA VAL A 216 -12.12 -46.60 9.39
C VAL A 216 -13.13 -47.50 10.12
N THR A 217 -12.63 -48.35 11.01
CA THR A 217 -13.48 -49.06 11.97
C THR A 217 -13.88 -48.07 13.05
N THR A 218 -15.18 -47.82 13.12
CA THR A 218 -15.88 -47.04 14.13
C THR A 218 -15.61 -47.59 15.53
N CYS A 219 -15.04 -46.77 16.43
CA CYS A 219 -15.00 -47.06 17.85
C CYS A 219 -16.16 -46.33 18.56
N THR A 220 -17.13 -47.07 19.08
CA THR A 220 -18.12 -46.55 20.04
C THR A 220 -18.48 -47.64 21.05
N GLY A 221 -18.27 -47.35 22.34
CA GLY A 221 -19.00 -47.97 23.46
C GLY A 221 -18.44 -49.26 24.07
N ALA A 222 -17.92 -49.15 25.32
CA ALA A 222 -17.53 -50.23 26.24
C ALA A 222 -18.74 -51.12 26.68
N PRO A 223 -18.59 -52.28 27.39
CA PRO A 223 -17.82 -52.46 28.65
C PRO A 223 -17.01 -53.77 28.80
N LEU A 224 -16.08 -53.77 29.77
CA LEU A 224 -15.26 -54.91 30.24
C LEU A 224 -16.11 -56.05 30.85
N PRO A 225 -15.63 -57.31 30.81
CA PRO A 225 -15.20 -57.92 32.09
C PRO A 225 -14.06 -58.98 32.02
N ASN A 226 -13.37 -59.06 33.17
CA ASN A 226 -12.74 -60.23 33.82
C ASN A 226 -11.47 -60.91 33.26
N VAL A 227 -10.40 -60.69 34.03
CA VAL A 227 -9.09 -61.36 34.06
C VAL A 227 -9.21 -62.77 34.70
N PRO A 228 -8.40 -63.74 34.24
CA PRO A 228 -7.86 -64.80 35.09
C PRO A 228 -6.31 -64.78 35.17
N PRO A 229 -5.69 -65.38 36.21
CA PRO A 229 -4.36 -64.98 36.70
C PRO A 229 -3.21 -65.96 36.36
N THR A 230 -1.98 -65.49 36.63
CA THR A 230 -0.72 -66.22 37.00
C THR A 230 0.06 -66.88 35.84
N LYS A 231 1.42 -66.84 35.73
CA LYS A 231 2.55 -66.85 36.70
C LYS A 231 3.77 -66.07 36.13
N THR A 232 4.36 -65.13 36.86
CA THR A 232 5.58 -65.24 37.72
C THR A 232 6.83 -65.83 37.05
N THR A 233 7.86 -64.99 36.82
CA THR A 233 9.31 -65.25 37.02
C THR A 233 10.03 -63.88 36.97
N ALA A 234 10.25 -63.24 38.12
CA ALA A 234 11.52 -63.15 38.87
C ALA A 234 12.50 -62.06 38.37
N ALA A 235 12.70 -61.03 39.20
CA ALA A 235 13.80 -60.07 39.15
C ALA A 235 15.04 -60.65 39.88
N PRO A 236 16.24 -60.05 39.72
CA PRO A 236 16.71 -58.98 40.63
C PRO A 236 17.36 -57.80 39.86
N ALA A 237 17.16 -56.54 40.24
CA ALA A 237 17.82 -55.79 41.32
C ALA A 237 19.35 -55.74 41.19
N ASP A 238 19.88 -54.60 40.73
CA ASP A 238 21.14 -54.03 41.23
C ASP A 238 21.16 -52.51 41.02
N ALA A 239 21.73 -51.87 42.04
CA ALA A 239 21.78 -50.44 42.27
C ALA A 239 23.15 -49.85 41.89
N GLN A 240 23.17 -48.51 41.85
CA GLN A 240 24.28 -47.60 42.14
C GLN A 240 24.96 -46.84 40.98
N SER A 241 24.92 -45.51 41.19
CA SER A 241 26.01 -44.52 41.07
C SER A 241 26.63 -44.25 39.69
N ASN A 242 26.44 -43.03 39.18
CA ASN A 242 27.49 -42.01 39.36
C ASN A 242 27.07 -40.59 39.00
N VAL A 243 27.39 -39.71 39.93
CA VAL A 243 27.45 -38.25 39.85
C VAL A 243 28.85 -37.89 39.33
N SER A 244 28.94 -36.94 38.39
CA SER A 244 30.14 -36.10 38.26
C SER A 244 29.81 -34.75 37.60
N SER A 245 30.01 -33.73 38.42
CA SER A 245 29.93 -32.28 38.26
C SER A 245 31.04 -31.66 37.42
N THR A 246 30.73 -30.53 36.77
CA THR A 246 31.54 -29.29 36.56
C THR A 246 30.58 -28.30 35.85
N THR A 247 30.09 -27.17 36.36
CA THR A 247 30.57 -26.03 37.16
C THR A 247 31.87 -25.39 36.65
N ASP A 248 31.72 -24.32 35.85
CA ASP A 248 32.53 -23.09 35.91
C ASP A 248 31.77 -22.02 35.07
N SER A 249 31.02 -21.09 35.66
CA SER A 249 31.43 -19.87 36.36
C SER A 249 32.36 -18.95 35.54
N ARG A 250 31.76 -17.93 34.91
CA ARG A 250 32.30 -16.56 34.87
C ARG A 250 31.28 -15.57 34.30
N ALA A 251 30.53 -14.99 35.24
CA ALA A 251 30.03 -13.63 35.11
C ALA A 251 31.21 -12.65 35.25
N ASN A 252 31.24 -11.62 34.41
CA ASN A 252 31.59 -10.23 34.74
C ASN A 252 31.42 -9.40 33.45
N LEU A 253 30.39 -8.55 33.38
CA LEU A 253 30.39 -7.16 33.85
C LEU A 253 31.26 -6.26 32.94
N ASN A 254 30.60 -5.43 32.12
CA ASN A 254 31.03 -4.05 31.86
C ASN A 254 29.92 -3.25 31.16
N VAL A 255 29.16 -2.55 32.01
CA VAL A 255 28.62 -1.21 31.75
C VAL A 255 29.82 -0.27 31.62
N TYR A 256 29.85 0.61 30.61
CA TYR A 256 30.16 2.05 30.76
C TYR A 256 30.11 2.80 29.40
N ILE A 257 29.35 3.91 29.44
CA ILE A 257 29.26 5.09 28.56
C ILE A 257 28.61 4.91 27.18
#